data_AF-A0A8J8FEP5-F1
#
_entry.id   AF-A0A8J8FEP5-F1
#
_cell.length_a   1.000
_cell.length_b   1.000
_cell.length_c   1.000
_cell.angle_alpha   90.00
_cell.angle_beta   90.00
_cell.angle_gamma   90.00
#
_symmetry.space_group_name_H-M   'P 1'
#
loop_
_entity.id
_entity.type
_entity.pdbx_description
1 polymer ?
#
loop_
_entity_poly.entity_id
_entity_poly.type
_entity_poly.pdbx_seq_one_letter_code
_entity_poly.pdbx_strand_id
1 'polypeptide(L)'
;MSDQISDSQILKELKLRLAKLLEEEKNALIEKEIRDISIQKIKIGIEAFTQLGAPDLSIIKNQNSAESITSFSYPKDKTWQDKIKAFMKYKNTVVTISQIVDGIKEYEPAYTTEKLHAAISNIVSTMVKNNLITAYKPKEFKMKGYYYGHPLWFVDGELKNEHVPDWDKKLSW
;
A
#
# COMPACT_ATOMS: atom_id res chain seq x y z
N MET A 1 28.86 13.43 49.97
CA MET A 1 28.56 14.73 49.35
C MET A 1 27.22 14.56 48.67
N SER A 2 26.17 15.19 49.20
CA SER A 2 24.81 15.04 48.70
C SER A 2 24.64 15.96 47.49
N ASP A 3 24.31 15.39 46.33
CA ASP A 3 23.96 16.12 45.13
C ASP A 3 22.63 16.85 45.35
N GLN A 4 22.70 18.09 45.84
CA GLN A 4 21.55 18.99 45.86
C GLN A 4 21.33 19.51 44.45
N ILE A 5 20.42 18.87 43.72
CA ILE A 5 19.84 19.40 42.49
C ILE A 5 19.19 20.74 42.87
N SER A 6 19.65 21.83 42.25
CA SER A 6 19.13 23.16 42.55
C SER A 6 17.67 23.28 42.11
N ASP A 7 16.84 24.01 42.86
CA ASP A 7 15.42 24.25 42.54
C ASP A 7 15.22 24.81 41.12
N SER A 8 16.21 25.54 40.60
CA SER A 8 16.26 26.04 39.22
C SER A 8 16.33 24.93 38.16
N GLN A 9 17.11 23.87 38.42
CA GLN A 9 17.21 22.70 37.54
C GLN A 9 15.91 21.88 37.57
N ILE A 10 15.33 21.70 38.76
CA ILE A 10 14.02 21.04 38.93
C ILE A 10 12.93 21.79 38.16
N LEU A 11 12.89 23.13 38.28
CA LEU A 11 11.92 23.95 37.57
C LEU A 11 12.07 23.88 36.05
N LYS A 12 13.31 23.81 35.54
CA LYS A 12 13.58 23.67 34.11
C LYS A 12 13.16 22.30 33.57
N GLU A 13 13.41 21.25 34.34
CA GLU A 13 13.03 19.88 33.99
C GLU A 13 11.51 19.69 34.01
N LEU A 14 10.81 20.25 35.00
CA LEU A 14 9.35 20.25 35.06
C LEU A 14 8.72 21.02 33.90
N LYS A 15 9.27 22.17 33.50
CA LYS A 15 8.80 22.94 32.33
C LYS A 15 8.98 22.15 31.02
N LEU A 16 10.12 21.47 30.86
CA LEU A 16 10.39 20.63 29.69
C LEU A 16 9.42 19.45 29.63
N ARG A 17 9.17 18.81 30.76
CA ARG A 17 8.25 17.67 30.87
C ARG A 17 6.80 18.08 30.62
N LEU A 18 6.40 19.26 31.10
CA LEU A 18 5.08 19.83 30.85
C LEU A 18 4.88 20.19 29.37
N ALA A 19 5.89 20.78 28.72
CA ALA A 19 5.84 21.06 27.29
C ALA A 19 5.70 19.77 26.46
N LYS A 20 6.41 18.70 26.84
CA LYS A 20 6.31 17.40 26.19
C LYS A 20 4.93 16.75 26.36
N LEU A 21 4.35 16.82 27.55
CA LEU A 21 3.00 16.29 27.81
C LEU A 21 1.93 17.05 27.02
N LEU A 22 2.05 18.37 26.90
CA LEU A 22 1.13 19.19 26.09
C LEU A 22 1.24 18.87 24.59
N GLU A 23 2.44 18.54 24.10
CA GLU A 23 2.65 18.12 22.72
C GLU A 23 2.07 16.72 22.46
N GLU A 24 2.26 15.79 23.40
CA GLU A 24 1.66 14.44 23.35
C GLU A 24 0.12 14.50 23.39
N GLU A 25 -0.47 15.36 24.24
CA GLU A 25 -1.92 15.56 24.31
C GLU A 25 -2.48 16.15 23.01
N LYS A 26 -1.78 17.14 22.43
CA LYS A 26 -2.16 17.72 21.14
C LYS A 26 -2.10 16.69 20.00
N ASN A 27 -1.07 15.85 19.98
CA ASN A 27 -0.95 14.79 19.00
C ASN A 27 -2.06 13.74 19.15
N ALA A 28 -2.39 13.35 20.39
CA ALA A 28 -3.49 12.44 20.67
C ALA A 28 -4.86 13.01 20.25
N LEU A 29 -5.07 14.32 20.41
CA LEU A 29 -6.29 14.99 19.98
C LEU A 29 -6.42 14.98 18.44
N ILE A 30 -5.33 15.25 17.73
CA ILE A 30 -5.28 15.20 16.25
C ILE A 30 -5.55 13.77 15.76
N GLU A 31 -4.93 12.76 16.37
CA GLU A 31 -5.16 11.35 16.03
C GLU A 31 -6.63 10.93 16.27
N LYS A 32 -7.24 11.43 17.34
CA LYS A 32 -8.65 11.19 17.64
C LYS A 32 -9.56 11.86 16.60
N GLU A 33 -9.31 13.11 16.23
CA GLU A 33 -10.07 13.80 15.16
C GLU A 33 -9.95 13.08 13.82
N ILE A 34 -8.76 12.61 13.45
CA ILE A 34 -8.55 11.82 12.23
C ILE A 34 -9.36 10.52 12.28
N ARG A 35 -9.38 9.84 13.43
CA ARG A 35 -10.16 8.61 13.63
C ARG A 35 -11.66 8.89 13.53
N ASP A 36 -12.15 9.96 14.14
CA ASP A 36 -13.57 10.33 14.12
C ASP A 36 -14.03 10.73 12.71
N ILE A 37 -13.22 11.48 11.96
CA ILE A 37 -13.48 11.80 10.54
C ILE A 37 -13.52 10.52 9.70
N SER A 38 -12.63 9.56 9.96
CA SER A 38 -12.60 8.27 9.25
C SER A 38 -13.87 7.45 9.54
N ILE A 39 -14.30 7.39 10.81
CA ILE A 39 -15.52 6.70 11.23
C ILE A 39 -16.75 7.35 10.59
N GLN A 40 -16.84 8.68 10.54
CA GLN A 40 -17.96 9.37 9.90
C GLN A 40 -18.03 9.09 8.39
N LYS A 41 -16.90 9.07 7.69
CA LYS A 41 -16.86 8.72 6.26
C LYS A 41 -17.33 7.29 6.00
N ILE A 42 -16.94 6.34 6.86
CA ILE A 42 -17.40 4.96 6.79
C ILE A 42 -18.92 4.89 7.05
N LYS A 43 -19.42 5.62 8.06
CA LYS A 43 -20.85 5.64 8.41
C LYS A 43 -21.71 6.20 7.27
N ILE A 44 -21.27 7.28 6.62
CA ILE A 44 -21.96 7.84 5.44
C ILE A 44 -21.97 6.83 4.28
N GLY A 45 -20.87 6.09 4.08
CA GLY A 45 -20.81 5.02 3.08
C GLY A 45 -21.78 3.87 3.37
N ILE A 46 -21.94 3.48 4.64
CA ILE A 46 -22.88 2.44 5.08
C ILE A 46 -24.33 2.94 4.94
N GLU A 47 -24.65 4.16 5.37
CA GLU A 47 -26.02 4.71 5.28
C GLU A 47 -26.47 4.89 3.82
N ALA A 48 -25.57 5.27 2.91
CA ALA A 48 -25.84 5.29 1.47
C ALA A 48 -26.08 3.88 0.90
N PHE A 49 -25.43 2.85 1.46
CA PHE A 49 -25.63 1.46 1.08
C PHE A 49 -26.98 0.91 1.54
N THR A 50 -27.47 1.34 2.72
CA THR A 50 -28.73 0.87 3.30
C THR A 50 -29.95 1.49 2.63
N GLN A 51 -29.86 2.72 2.10
CA GLN A 51 -30.97 3.40 1.42
C GLN A 51 -31.22 2.90 -0.01
N LEU A 52 -30.24 2.27 -0.65
CA LEU A 52 -30.36 1.73 -2.02
C LEU A 52 -30.93 0.29 -2.08
N GLY A 53 -31.39 -0.25 -0.95
CA GLY A 53 -31.89 -1.61 -0.84
C GLY A 53 -30.74 -2.60 -0.75
N ALA A 54 -30.71 -3.42 0.31
CA ALA A 54 -29.70 -4.45 0.46
C ALA A 54 -29.77 -5.40 -0.76
N PRO A 55 -28.66 -5.62 -1.49
CA PRO A 55 -28.64 -6.65 -2.51
C PRO A 55 -28.85 -8.00 -1.82
N ASP A 56 -29.65 -8.85 -2.44
CA ASP A 56 -29.90 -10.22 -2.02
C ASP A 56 -28.55 -10.90 -1.71
N LEU A 57 -28.32 -11.20 -0.42
CA LEU A 57 -27.09 -11.80 0.09
C LEU A 57 -26.83 -13.21 -0.47
N SER A 58 -27.80 -13.77 -1.19
CA SER A 58 -27.65 -14.99 -2.01
C SER A 58 -26.68 -14.79 -3.19
N ILE A 59 -26.41 -13.55 -3.60
CA ILE A 59 -25.55 -13.22 -4.75
C ILE A 59 -24.07 -13.04 -4.33
N ILE A 60 -23.79 -12.82 -3.04
CA ILE A 60 -22.42 -12.65 -2.51
C ILE A 60 -21.73 -13.99 -2.20
N LYS A 61 -22.17 -15.09 -2.83
CA LYS A 61 -21.42 -16.35 -2.86
C LYS A 61 -20.60 -16.55 -4.14
N ASN A 62 -20.65 -15.62 -5.10
CA ASN A 62 -19.96 -15.77 -6.39
C ASN A 62 -19.37 -14.47 -6.99
N GLN A 63 -19.08 -13.44 -6.18
CA GLN A 63 -18.36 -12.23 -6.65
C GLN A 63 -16.85 -12.25 -6.36
N ASN A 64 -16.25 -13.43 -6.23
CA ASN A 64 -14.82 -13.65 -6.53
C ASN A 64 -14.59 -13.91 -8.03
N SER A 65 -15.61 -13.70 -8.87
CA SER A 65 -15.38 -13.58 -10.31
C SER A 65 -14.52 -12.33 -10.52
N ALA A 66 -13.25 -12.56 -10.83
CA ALA A 66 -12.39 -11.56 -11.43
C ALA A 66 -13.15 -10.94 -12.61
N GLU A 67 -13.82 -9.80 -12.39
CA GLU A 67 -14.13 -8.91 -13.48
C GLU A 67 -12.77 -8.56 -14.07
N SER A 68 -12.44 -9.19 -15.19
CA SER A 68 -11.26 -8.86 -15.96
C SER A 68 -11.41 -7.37 -16.24
N ILE A 69 -10.64 -6.54 -15.54
CA ILE A 69 -10.56 -5.12 -15.86
C ILE A 69 -9.98 -5.12 -17.27
N THR A 70 -10.83 -4.95 -18.28
CA THR A 70 -10.44 -5.10 -19.69
C THR A 70 -9.59 -3.91 -20.16
N SER A 71 -9.61 -2.81 -19.42
CA SER A 71 -8.86 -1.60 -19.72
C SER A 71 -8.13 -1.05 -18.50
N PHE A 72 -6.81 -0.83 -18.62
CA PHE A 72 -6.04 -0.16 -17.58
C PHE A 72 -6.41 1.32 -17.51
N SER A 73 -6.91 1.77 -16.35
CA SER A 73 -7.13 3.19 -16.07
C SER A 73 -5.94 3.74 -15.28
N TYR A 74 -5.13 4.57 -15.94
CA TYR A 74 -3.92 5.13 -15.34
C TYR A 74 -4.24 6.35 -14.45
N PRO A 75 -3.90 6.31 -13.15
CA PRO A 75 -4.19 7.42 -12.24
C PRO A 75 -3.11 8.51 -12.33
N LYS A 76 -3.25 9.42 -13.31
CA LYS A 76 -2.27 10.48 -13.62
C LYS A 76 -1.89 11.33 -12.40
N ASP A 77 -2.88 11.78 -11.63
CA ASP A 77 -2.72 12.73 -10.52
C ASP A 77 -2.47 12.06 -9.16
N LYS A 78 -2.04 10.80 -9.16
CA LYS A 78 -1.77 10.04 -7.93
C LYS A 78 -0.28 9.79 -7.72
N THR A 79 0.05 9.33 -6.51
CA THR A 79 1.43 8.99 -6.17
C THR A 79 1.91 7.81 -7.01
N TRP A 80 3.23 7.64 -7.14
CA TRP A 80 3.79 6.45 -7.78
C TRP A 80 3.34 5.15 -7.12
N GLN A 81 3.14 5.15 -5.79
CA GLN A 81 2.63 3.97 -5.09
C GLN A 81 1.22 3.61 -5.55
N ASP A 82 0.34 4.60 -5.74
CA ASP A 82 -1.02 4.39 -6.23
C ASP A 82 -1.02 3.92 -7.68
N LYS A 83 -0.16 4.49 -8.52
CA LYS A 83 0.03 4.08 -9.92
C LYS A 83 0.45 2.61 -10.03
N ILE A 84 1.40 2.18 -9.19
CA ILE A 84 1.85 0.78 -9.10
C ILE A 84 0.72 -0.13 -8.62
N LYS A 85 0.00 0.25 -7.55
CA LYS A 85 -1.15 -0.53 -7.03
C LYS A 85 -2.26 -0.66 -8.06
N ALA A 86 -2.57 0.40 -8.80
CA ALA A 86 -3.56 0.38 -9.88
C ALA A 86 -3.13 -0.59 -10.98
N PHE A 87 -1.86 -0.58 -11.37
CA PHE A 87 -1.34 -1.51 -12.36
C PHE A 87 -1.40 -2.98 -11.89
N MET A 88 -1.02 -3.25 -10.63
CA MET A 88 -1.15 -4.58 -10.04
C MET A 88 -2.61 -5.05 -10.01
N LYS A 89 -3.54 -4.18 -9.60
CA LYS A 89 -4.98 -4.49 -9.59
C LYS A 89 -5.50 -4.80 -10.99
N TYR A 90 -5.06 -4.04 -12.00
CA TYR A 90 -5.41 -4.28 -13.39
C TYR A 90 -4.89 -5.63 -13.89
N LYS A 91 -3.64 -5.97 -13.60
CA LYS A 91 -3.06 -7.26 -13.99
C LYS A 91 -3.68 -8.43 -13.23
N ASN A 92 -4.11 -8.21 -11.99
CA ASN A 92 -4.68 -9.21 -11.10
C ASN A 92 -3.79 -10.47 -10.92
N THR A 93 -2.50 -10.33 -11.20
CA THR A 93 -1.47 -11.36 -11.03
C THR A 93 -0.25 -10.70 -10.42
N VAL A 94 0.66 -11.50 -9.86
CA VAL A 94 1.97 -10.98 -9.47
C VAL A 94 2.74 -10.49 -10.70
N VAL A 95 3.49 -9.40 -10.54
CA VAL A 95 4.17 -8.68 -11.63
C VAL A 95 5.62 -8.39 -11.30
N THR A 96 6.45 -8.22 -12.32
CA THR A 96 7.85 -7.80 -12.18
C THR A 96 7.99 -6.28 -12.29
N ILE A 97 9.11 -5.72 -11.84
CA ILE A 97 9.40 -4.29 -12.02
C ILE A 97 9.35 -3.91 -13.50
N SER A 98 9.93 -4.73 -14.39
CA SER A 98 9.90 -4.50 -15.83
C SER A 98 8.48 -4.43 -16.38
N GLN A 99 7.59 -5.34 -15.95
CA GLN A 99 6.18 -5.31 -16.37
C GLN A 99 5.47 -4.04 -15.92
N ILE A 100 5.76 -3.56 -14.70
CA ILE A 100 5.21 -2.29 -14.19
C ILE A 100 5.76 -1.11 -15.01
N VAL A 101 7.07 -1.09 -15.30
CA VAL A 101 7.72 -0.05 -16.11
C VAL A 101 7.09 0.00 -17.50
N ASP A 102 7.00 -1.14 -18.19
CA ASP A 102 6.44 -1.21 -19.54
C ASP A 102 4.97 -0.78 -19.57
N GLY A 103 4.19 -1.18 -18.57
CA GLY A 103 2.78 -0.82 -18.45
C GLY A 103 2.52 0.65 -18.09
N ILE A 104 3.48 1.34 -17.48
CA ILE A 104 3.34 2.76 -17.08
C ILE A 104 4.02 3.69 -18.08
N LYS A 105 5.05 3.23 -18.80
CA LYS A 105 5.86 4.05 -19.71
C LYS A 105 5.04 4.79 -20.76
N GLU A 106 4.00 4.16 -21.29
CA GLU A 106 3.09 4.78 -22.27
C GLU A 106 2.38 6.03 -21.73
N TYR A 107 2.20 6.12 -20.41
CA TYR A 107 1.51 7.23 -19.74
C TYR A 107 2.47 8.28 -19.16
N GLU A 108 3.78 7.99 -19.12
CA GLU A 108 4.83 8.83 -18.54
C GLU A 108 5.96 9.09 -19.56
N PRO A 109 5.67 9.67 -20.74
CA PRO A 109 6.65 9.84 -21.82
C PRO A 109 7.81 10.78 -21.45
N ALA A 110 7.67 11.57 -20.39
CA ALA A 110 8.73 12.43 -19.87
C ALA A 110 9.90 11.65 -19.23
N TYR A 111 9.71 10.37 -18.92
CA TYR A 111 10.74 9.53 -18.31
C TYR A 111 11.37 8.58 -19.33
N THR A 112 12.71 8.53 -19.34
CA THR A 112 13.42 7.46 -20.05
C THR A 112 13.17 6.13 -19.35
N THR A 113 13.24 5.01 -20.09
CA THR A 113 13.04 3.66 -19.53
C THR A 113 13.91 3.42 -18.29
N GLU A 114 15.18 3.83 -18.34
CA GLU A 114 16.14 3.65 -17.24
C GLU A 114 15.75 4.46 -15.99
N LYS A 115 15.38 5.74 -16.17
CA LYS A 115 14.94 6.59 -15.06
C LYS A 115 13.65 6.07 -14.43
N LEU A 116 12.72 5.62 -15.26
CA LEU A 116 11.45 5.04 -14.81
C LEU A 116 11.71 3.74 -14.04
N HIS A 117 12.59 2.87 -14.54
CA HIS A 117 12.97 1.64 -13.87
C HIS A 117 13.61 1.91 -12.49
N ALA A 118 14.55 2.84 -12.40
CA ALA A 118 15.17 3.22 -11.14
C ALA A 118 14.14 3.77 -10.12
N ALA A 119 13.23 4.65 -10.57
CA ALA A 119 12.18 5.21 -9.73
C ALA A 119 11.24 4.12 -9.20
N ILE A 120 10.71 3.28 -10.09
CA ILE A 120 9.78 2.19 -9.73
C ILE A 120 10.48 1.18 -8.81
N SER A 121 11.73 0.81 -9.10
CA SER A 121 12.50 -0.11 -8.25
C SER A 121 12.65 0.39 -6.80
N ASN A 122 12.97 1.68 -6.62
CA ASN A 122 13.10 2.30 -5.30
C ASN A 122 11.76 2.35 -4.54
N ILE A 123 10.67 2.65 -5.26
CA ILE A 123 9.33 2.73 -4.69
C ILE A 123 8.82 1.35 -4.31
N VAL A 124 8.96 0.35 -5.18
CA VAL A 124 8.63 -1.05 -4.90
C VAL A 124 9.41 -1.55 -3.69
N SER A 125 10.72 -1.27 -3.62
CA SER A 125 11.54 -1.65 -2.45
C SER A 125 11.01 -1.04 -1.15
N THR A 126 10.57 0.22 -1.18
CA THR A 126 9.95 0.89 -0.04
C THR A 126 8.58 0.28 0.31
N MET A 127 7.77 -0.04 -0.71
CA MET A 127 6.45 -0.65 -0.52
C MET A 127 6.56 -2.05 0.11
N VAL A 128 7.56 -2.86 -0.29
CA VAL A 128 7.84 -4.16 0.34
C VAL A 128 8.23 -3.98 1.81
N LYS A 129 9.16 -3.06 2.11
CA LYS A 129 9.59 -2.77 3.50
C LYS A 129 8.42 -2.36 4.40
N ASN A 130 7.44 -1.65 3.84
CA ASN A 130 6.25 -1.18 4.55
C ASN A 130 5.06 -2.17 4.49
N ASN A 131 5.28 -3.41 4.04
CA ASN A 131 4.24 -4.43 3.91
C ASN A 131 3.03 -4.02 3.03
N LEU A 132 3.22 -3.08 2.10
CA LEU A 132 2.17 -2.64 1.18
C LEU A 132 2.01 -3.61 -0.01
N ILE A 133 3.07 -4.35 -0.33
CA ILE A 133 3.12 -5.41 -1.34
C ILE A 133 4.05 -6.51 -0.82
N THR A 134 3.88 -7.72 -1.34
CA THR A 134 4.69 -8.88 -0.99
C THR A 134 5.61 -9.23 -2.15
N ALA A 135 6.89 -9.46 -1.85
CA ALA A 135 7.84 -10.01 -2.79
C ALA A 135 7.71 -11.55 -2.81
N TYR A 136 7.64 -12.12 -4.00
CA TYR A 136 7.44 -13.54 -4.24
C TYR A 136 8.50 -14.08 -5.17
N LYS A 137 9.10 -15.22 -4.80
CA LYS A 137 10.00 -15.97 -5.65
C LYS A 137 9.50 -17.41 -5.77
N PRO A 138 9.11 -17.86 -6.97
CA PRO A 138 8.74 -19.25 -7.20
C PRO A 138 9.90 -20.19 -6.86
N LYS A 139 9.65 -21.22 -6.05
CA LYS A 139 10.67 -22.19 -5.61
C LYS A 139 11.28 -22.97 -6.78
N GLU A 140 10.48 -23.20 -7.82
CA GLU A 140 10.83 -24.04 -8.97
C GLU A 140 11.72 -23.33 -10.01
N PHE A 141 11.86 -22.00 -9.93
CA PHE A 141 12.55 -21.21 -10.95
C PHE A 141 13.86 -20.62 -10.43
N LYS A 142 14.97 -20.96 -11.09
CA LYS A 142 16.27 -20.29 -10.90
C LYS A 142 16.31 -18.98 -11.69
N MET A 143 15.64 -17.95 -11.18
CA MET A 143 15.62 -16.61 -11.78
C MET A 143 16.28 -15.54 -10.93
N LYS A 144 16.77 -14.49 -11.60
CA LYS A 144 17.18 -13.23 -10.97
C LYS A 144 15.94 -12.33 -10.83
N GLY A 145 15.74 -11.79 -9.64
CA GLY A 145 14.62 -10.90 -9.33
C GLY A 145 13.48 -11.58 -8.56
N TYR A 146 12.39 -10.82 -8.41
CA TYR A 146 11.19 -11.18 -7.67
C TYR A 146 9.96 -10.75 -8.45
N TYR A 147 8.86 -11.47 -8.23
CA TYR A 147 7.52 -10.98 -8.53
C TYR A 147 6.98 -10.22 -7.33
N TYR A 148 6.04 -9.32 -7.57
CA TYR A 148 5.44 -8.48 -6.56
C TYR A 148 3.92 -8.54 -6.69
N GLY A 149 3.23 -8.65 -5.57
CA GLY A 149 1.77 -8.73 -5.55
C GLY A 149 1.15 -8.15 -4.30
N HIS A 150 -0.18 -8.08 -4.29
CA HIS A 150 -0.92 -7.65 -3.11
C HIS A 150 -0.76 -8.66 -1.96
N PRO A 151 -0.59 -8.23 -0.70
CA PRO A 151 -0.37 -9.16 0.41
C PRO A 151 -1.48 -10.20 0.60
N LEU A 152 -2.74 -9.83 0.33
CA LEU A 152 -3.91 -10.73 0.41
C LEU A 152 -3.94 -11.82 -0.68
N TRP A 153 -3.04 -11.77 -1.65
CA TRP A 153 -2.87 -12.83 -2.65
C TRP A 153 -2.06 -14.01 -2.11
N PHE A 154 -1.52 -13.87 -0.90
CA PHE A 154 -0.68 -14.87 -0.26
C PHE A 154 -1.41 -15.48 0.96
N VAL A 155 -1.33 -16.79 1.09
CA VAL A 155 -1.82 -17.55 2.26
C VAL A 155 -0.65 -18.37 2.75
N ASP A 156 -0.25 -18.19 4.01
CA ASP A 156 0.89 -18.88 4.62
C ASP A 156 2.21 -18.78 3.82
N GLY A 157 2.39 -17.66 3.10
CA GLY A 157 3.55 -17.41 2.25
C GLY A 157 3.47 -18.02 0.85
N GLU A 158 2.38 -18.71 0.52
CA GLU A 158 2.10 -19.27 -0.80
C GLU A 158 1.15 -18.39 -1.60
N LEU A 159 1.42 -18.25 -2.91
CA LEU A 159 0.61 -17.45 -3.82
C LEU A 159 -0.66 -18.22 -4.22
N LYS A 160 -1.83 -17.58 -4.11
CA LYS A 160 -3.09 -18.15 -4.61
C LYS A 160 -3.03 -18.42 -6.12
N ASN A 161 -3.60 -19.54 -6.54
CA ASN A 161 -3.60 -19.99 -7.94
C ASN A 161 -4.18 -18.95 -8.93
N GLU A 162 -5.10 -18.10 -8.48
CA GLU A 162 -5.74 -17.06 -9.29
C GLU A 162 -4.84 -15.85 -9.59
N HIS A 163 -3.69 -15.72 -8.91
CA HIS A 163 -2.77 -14.59 -9.02
C HIS A 163 -1.38 -14.98 -9.52
N VAL A 164 -1.22 -16.20 -10.01
CA VAL A 164 0.06 -16.69 -10.56
C VAL A 164 0.53 -15.79 -11.71
N PRO A 165 1.85 -15.59 -11.85
CA PRO A 165 2.36 -14.77 -12.95
C PRO A 165 2.04 -15.42 -14.29
N ASP A 166 1.94 -14.57 -15.31
CA ASP A 166 1.99 -15.01 -16.71
C ASP A 166 3.40 -15.58 -17.01
N TRP A 167 3.51 -16.91 -16.97
CA TRP A 167 4.76 -17.64 -17.13
C TRP A 167 5.35 -17.55 -18.54
N ASP A 168 4.57 -17.10 -19.53
CA ASP A 168 5.05 -16.92 -20.90
C ASP A 168 5.85 -15.62 -21.05
N LYS A 169 5.60 -14.62 -20.19
CA LYS A 169 6.36 -13.35 -20.13
C LYS A 169 7.57 -13.47 -19.21
N LYS A 170 8.40 -14.48 -19.46
CA LYS A 170 9.54 -14.86 -18.60
C LYS A 170 10.49 -13.68 -18.36
N LEU A 171 10.84 -13.51 -17.08
CA LEU A 171 12.13 -12.96 -16.68
C LEU A 171 13.20 -13.80 -17.39
N SER A 172 13.88 -13.21 -18.36
CA SER A 172 14.98 -13.87 -19.08
C SER A 172 16.08 -14.29 -18.11
N TRP A 173 16.64 -15.47 -18.35
CA TRP A 173 17.73 -16.09 -17.60
C TRP A 173 18.99 -15.22 -17.54
#